data_AF-A0AAC8ZNL3-F1
#
_entry.id   AF-A0AAC8ZNL3-F1
#
_cell.length_a   1.000
_cell.length_b   1.000
_cell.length_c   1.000
_cell.angle_alpha   90.00
_cell.angle_beta   90.00
_cell.angle_gamma   90.00
#
_symmetry.space_group_name_H-M   'P 1'
#
loop_
_entity.id
_entity.type
_entity.pdbx_description
1 polymer ?
#
loop_
_entity_poly.entity_id
_entity_poly.type
_entity_poly.pdbx_seq_one_letter_code
_entity_poly.pdbx_strand_id
1 'polypeptide(L)'
;MNFSPLRSKIRQWLIELRQEVMDNSGNPYNPASNIKGYDPLLTIRKTLSAVTTAQSGQDLLDALNYLEKDYLKRNSKLSKYLLNIRGPQLIAEVNTQLNEYIKSCDKCIGSELVTSAEQKQAIAKEEKSVAKEEKIVELRRILQNFDTTASKQEALGQCQTLQDLCFATSIRQKSGLFHLGNTTTTANELVRLLNLSPNSLLRQEICPDGEKVRMRDIWHYARFAVKSSSQGYFLSAEDRGNERFFLHSKNENQSQPMLMFNRYKIDQSQVAAACLDV
;
A
#
# COMPACT_ATOMS: atom_id res chain seq x y z
N MET A 1 12.57 -3.96 12.24
CA MET A 1 12.98 -4.77 13.41
C MET A 1 14.24 -4.15 14.01
N ASN A 2 14.47 -4.24 15.32
CA ASN A 2 15.71 -3.72 15.92
C ASN A 2 16.81 -4.79 15.80
N PHE A 3 17.81 -4.58 14.93
CA PHE A 3 18.95 -5.50 14.75
C PHE A 3 20.04 -5.34 15.83
N SER A 4 19.87 -4.41 16.78
CA SER A 4 20.78 -4.21 17.91
C SER A 4 21.10 -5.48 18.71
N PRO A 5 20.13 -6.38 19.00
CA PRO A 5 20.43 -7.63 19.70
C PRO A 5 21.29 -8.59 18.87
N LEU A 6 21.05 -8.70 17.56
CA LEU A 6 21.84 -9.54 16.65
C LEU A 6 23.26 -8.98 16.49
N ARG A 7 23.38 -7.67 16.29
CA ARG A 7 24.67 -6.96 16.24
C ARG A 7 25.50 -7.17 17.51
N SER A 8 24.87 -7.08 18.69
CA SER A 8 25.55 -7.31 19.97
C SER A 8 26.05 -8.73 20.11
N LYS A 9 25.27 -9.74 19.68
CA LYS A 9 25.69 -11.15 19.67
C LYS A 9 26.89 -11.39 18.74
N ILE A 10 26.82 -10.90 17.50
CA ILE A 10 27.92 -11.04 16.53
C ILE A 10 29.18 -10.33 17.03
N ARG A 11 29.03 -9.13 17.62
CA ARG A 11 30.15 -8.38 18.18
C ARG A 11 30.82 -9.13 19.33
N GLN A 12 30.03 -9.68 20.24
CA GLN A 12 30.54 -10.46 21.38
C GLN A 12 31.31 -11.70 20.89
N TRP A 13 30.73 -12.44 19.95
CA TRP A 13 31.38 -13.57 19.30
C TRP A 13 32.73 -13.22 18.66
N LEU A 14 32.82 -12.10 17.94
CA LEU A 14 34.08 -11.63 17.33
C LEU A 14 35.13 -11.22 18.37
N ILE A 15 34.72 -10.71 19.53
CA ILE A 15 35.62 -10.39 20.64
C ILE A 15 36.21 -11.67 21.23
N GLU A 16 35.39 -12.68 21.44
CA GLU A 16 35.81 -14.00 21.95
C GLU A 16 36.77 -14.69 20.98
N LEU A 17 36.43 -14.70 19.67
CA LEU A 17 37.32 -15.22 18.64
C LEU A 17 38.66 -14.49 18.59
N ARG A 18 38.66 -13.16 18.77
CA ARG A 18 39.89 -12.36 18.85
C ARG A 18 40.74 -12.76 20.04
N GLN A 19 40.12 -12.96 21.21
CA GLN A 19 40.84 -13.33 22.44
C GLN A 19 41.50 -14.71 22.29
N GLU A 20 40.76 -15.69 21.77
CA GLU A 20 41.28 -17.03 21.49
C GLU A 20 42.49 -16.99 20.55
N VAL A 21 42.47 -16.13 19.52
CA VAL A 21 43.62 -15.95 18.62
C VAL A 21 44.82 -15.30 19.32
N MET A 22 44.59 -14.32 20.20
CA MET A 22 45.67 -13.66 20.96
C MET A 22 46.35 -14.62 21.92
N ASP A 23 45.58 -15.37 22.71
CA ASP A 23 46.09 -16.28 23.75
C ASP A 23 47.00 -17.36 23.18
N ASN A 24 46.77 -17.75 21.91
CA ASN A 24 47.52 -18.78 21.23
C ASN A 24 48.60 -18.25 20.25
N SER A 25 48.65 -16.92 20.01
CA SER A 25 49.60 -16.29 19.07
C SER A 25 51.03 -16.13 19.62
N GLY A 26 51.20 -16.09 20.94
CA GLY A 26 52.48 -15.87 21.61
C GLY A 26 53.31 -17.14 21.87
N ASN A 27 52.82 -18.31 21.48
CA ASN A 27 53.53 -19.58 21.67
C ASN A 27 54.58 -19.76 20.54
N PRO A 28 55.90 -19.69 20.84
CA PRO A 28 56.96 -19.81 19.84
C PRO A 28 57.03 -21.21 19.20
N TYR A 29 56.36 -22.21 19.79
CA TYR A 29 56.21 -23.55 19.21
C TYR A 29 54.93 -23.73 18.40
N ASN A 30 54.11 -22.69 18.25
CA ASN A 30 52.91 -22.75 17.44
C ASN A 30 53.27 -22.62 15.94
N PRO A 31 53.03 -23.67 15.11
CA PRO A 31 53.31 -23.62 13.67
C PRO A 31 52.50 -22.55 12.92
N ALA A 32 51.48 -21.96 13.56
CA ALA A 32 50.68 -20.87 13.00
C ALA A 32 51.45 -19.52 12.88
N SER A 33 52.51 -19.32 13.68
CA SER A 33 53.38 -18.13 13.60
C SER A 33 54.15 -18.01 12.26
N ASN A 34 54.23 -19.10 11.50
CA ASN A 34 54.96 -19.19 10.22
C ASN A 34 54.12 -18.87 8.97
N ILE A 35 52.86 -18.46 9.09
CA ILE A 35 52.04 -18.08 7.93
C ILE A 35 52.48 -16.70 7.41
N LYS A 36 53.46 -16.69 6.49
CA LYS A 36 54.10 -15.47 5.97
C LYS A 36 53.07 -14.48 5.38
N GLY A 37 53.13 -13.24 5.85
CA GLY A 37 52.34 -12.11 5.35
C GLY A 37 50.83 -12.25 5.61
N TYR A 38 50.44 -12.74 6.80
CA TYR A 38 49.05 -12.78 7.21
C TYR A 38 48.89 -12.44 8.69
N ASP A 39 47.98 -11.52 8.97
CA ASP A 39 47.61 -11.12 10.31
C ASP A 39 46.14 -11.51 10.58
N PRO A 40 45.89 -12.60 11.32
CA PRO A 40 44.53 -13.03 11.67
C PRO A 40 43.81 -11.99 12.55
N LEU A 41 44.55 -11.26 13.39
CA LEU A 41 43.98 -10.23 14.27
C LEU A 41 43.53 -9.01 13.47
N LEU A 42 44.22 -8.67 12.38
CA LEU A 42 43.79 -7.59 11.49
C LEU A 42 42.44 -7.90 10.82
N THR A 43 42.25 -9.14 10.37
CA THR A 43 41.01 -9.60 9.72
C THR A 43 39.82 -9.52 10.68
N ILE A 44 40.00 -10.06 11.90
CA ILE A 44 38.98 -10.01 12.95
C ILE A 44 38.70 -8.57 13.37
N ARG A 45 39.73 -7.72 13.51
CA ARG A 45 39.57 -6.30 13.86
C ARG A 45 38.75 -5.53 12.81
N LYS A 46 39.02 -5.74 11.52
CA LYS A 46 38.26 -5.12 10.43
C LYS A 46 36.79 -5.54 10.46
N THR A 47 36.55 -6.83 10.64
CA THR A 47 35.19 -7.39 10.75
C THR A 47 34.46 -6.82 11.97
N LEU A 48 35.10 -6.77 13.12
CA LEU A 48 34.55 -6.19 14.35
C LEU A 48 34.20 -4.70 14.19
N SER A 49 35.05 -3.94 13.50
CA SER A 49 34.78 -2.54 13.17
C SER A 49 33.54 -2.41 12.30
N ALA A 50 33.44 -3.20 11.21
CA ALA A 50 32.31 -3.19 10.29
C ALA A 50 30.98 -3.55 11.00
N VAL A 51 30.99 -4.58 11.85
CA VAL A 51 29.85 -4.98 12.68
C VAL A 51 29.46 -3.87 13.67
N THR A 52 30.44 -3.16 14.25
CA THR A 52 30.19 -2.08 15.21
C THR A 52 29.53 -0.87 14.55
N THR A 53 29.92 -0.55 13.30
CA THR A 53 29.39 0.57 12.54
C THR A 53 28.15 0.24 11.70
N ALA A 54 27.71 -1.01 11.68
CA ALA A 54 26.56 -1.47 10.90
C ALA A 54 25.28 -0.73 11.27
N GLN A 55 24.60 -0.19 10.25
CA GLN A 55 23.35 0.57 10.34
C GLN A 55 22.16 -0.23 9.79
N SER A 56 22.40 -1.37 9.16
CA SER A 56 21.38 -2.24 8.59
C SER A 56 21.73 -3.74 8.76
N GLY A 57 20.73 -4.60 8.54
CA GLY A 57 20.97 -6.04 8.43
C GLY A 57 21.91 -6.40 7.28
N GLN A 58 21.91 -5.61 6.19
CA GLN A 58 22.80 -5.80 5.05
C GLN A 58 24.27 -5.48 5.40
N ASP A 59 24.53 -4.43 6.17
CA ASP A 59 25.89 -4.12 6.62
C ASP A 59 26.49 -5.23 7.49
N LEU A 60 25.66 -5.86 8.32
CA LEU A 60 26.05 -7.03 9.12
C LEU A 60 26.36 -8.22 8.21
N LEU A 61 25.48 -8.49 7.24
CA LEU A 61 25.67 -9.56 6.28
C LEU A 61 26.96 -9.36 5.47
N ASP A 62 27.26 -8.15 5.02
CA ASP A 62 28.46 -7.83 4.27
C ASP A 62 29.73 -7.99 5.13
N ALA A 63 29.67 -7.60 6.41
CA ALA A 63 30.76 -7.83 7.35
C ALA A 63 31.02 -9.33 7.59
N LEU A 64 29.94 -10.12 7.75
CA LEU A 64 30.05 -11.57 7.91
C LEU A 64 30.52 -12.26 6.63
N ASN A 65 30.07 -11.82 5.46
CA ASN A 65 30.52 -12.32 4.15
C ASN A 65 31.97 -11.92 3.86
N TYR A 66 32.43 -10.78 4.36
CA TYR A 66 33.84 -10.40 4.30
C TYR A 66 34.69 -11.37 5.11
N LEU A 67 34.26 -11.68 6.34
CA LEU A 67 34.89 -12.71 7.16
C LEU A 67 34.82 -14.05 6.44
N GLU A 68 33.65 -14.46 5.92
CA GLU A 68 33.43 -15.71 5.20
C GLU A 68 34.33 -15.86 3.97
N LYS A 69 34.45 -14.83 3.13
CA LYS A 69 35.33 -14.84 1.95
C LYS A 69 36.80 -14.97 2.32
N ASP A 70 37.22 -14.32 3.40
CA ASP A 70 38.58 -14.45 3.96
C ASP A 70 38.77 -15.76 4.75
N TYR A 71 37.70 -16.44 5.19
CA TYR A 71 37.70 -17.58 6.12
C TYR A 71 37.41 -18.95 5.47
N LEU A 72 36.52 -19.04 4.48
CA LEU A 72 35.92 -20.30 3.98
C LEU A 72 36.31 -20.74 2.57
N LYS A 73 37.08 -19.96 1.80
CA LYS A 73 37.77 -20.55 0.63
C LYS A 73 38.76 -21.58 1.17
N ARG A 74 38.48 -22.87 0.99
CA ARG A 74 39.38 -24.01 1.30
C ARG A 74 40.81 -23.61 0.92
N ASN A 75 41.66 -23.32 1.92
CA ASN A 75 43.01 -22.71 1.86
C ASN A 75 43.19 -21.25 2.34
N SER A 76 42.19 -20.65 2.96
CA SER A 76 42.35 -19.39 3.69
C SER A 76 43.45 -19.47 4.75
N LYS A 77 44.24 -18.39 4.86
CA LYS A 77 45.33 -18.30 5.84
C LYS A 77 44.79 -18.29 7.29
N LEU A 78 43.55 -17.84 7.51
CA LEU A 78 42.89 -17.84 8.82
C LEU A 78 42.47 -19.23 9.27
N SER A 79 41.79 -20.00 8.41
CA SER A 79 41.36 -21.34 8.79
C SER A 79 42.57 -22.27 8.97
N LYS A 80 43.66 -22.10 8.21
CA LYS A 80 44.95 -22.76 8.50
C LYS A 80 45.51 -22.38 9.87
N TYR A 81 45.44 -21.10 10.22
CA TYR A 81 45.88 -20.60 11.53
C TYR A 81 45.05 -21.19 12.69
N LEU A 82 43.72 -21.22 12.56
CA LEU A 82 42.80 -21.76 13.57
C LEU A 82 42.91 -23.29 13.71
N LEU A 83 43.12 -24.01 12.60
CA LEU A 83 43.42 -25.46 12.60
C LEU A 83 44.66 -25.76 13.47
N ASN A 84 45.68 -24.92 13.38
CA ASN A 84 46.92 -25.09 14.13
C ASN A 84 46.78 -24.75 15.63
N ILE A 85 45.78 -23.95 16.02
CA ILE A 85 45.55 -23.59 17.44
C ILE A 85 44.82 -24.71 18.19
N ARG A 86 43.66 -25.14 17.69
CA ARG A 86 42.74 -26.04 18.41
C ARG A 86 42.20 -27.19 17.56
N GLY A 87 42.76 -27.38 16.36
CA GLY A 87 42.36 -28.46 15.46
C GLY A 87 40.99 -28.24 14.80
N PRO A 88 40.41 -29.30 14.22
CA PRO A 88 39.19 -29.23 13.41
C PRO A 88 37.93 -28.79 14.17
N GLN A 89 37.90 -28.98 15.49
CA GLN A 89 36.72 -28.69 16.34
C GLN A 89 36.41 -27.18 16.38
N LEU A 90 37.43 -26.33 16.59
CA LEU A 90 37.27 -24.88 16.60
C LEU A 90 36.78 -24.35 15.24
N ILE A 91 37.24 -24.96 14.14
CA ILE A 91 36.78 -24.59 12.79
C ILE A 91 35.32 -24.95 12.59
N ALA A 92 34.88 -26.13 13.04
CA ALA A 92 33.49 -26.53 12.94
C ALA A 92 32.57 -25.59 13.73
N GLU A 93 32.99 -25.19 14.93
CA GLU A 93 32.25 -24.25 15.78
C GLU A 93 32.11 -22.87 15.16
N VAL A 94 33.23 -22.27 14.72
CA VAL A 94 33.24 -20.95 14.08
C VAL A 94 32.42 -20.96 12.78
N ASN A 95 32.49 -22.03 11.97
CA ASN A 95 31.66 -22.20 10.79
C ASN A 95 30.17 -22.28 11.11
N THR A 96 29.80 -23.02 12.16
CA THR A 96 28.40 -23.20 12.55
C THR A 96 27.82 -21.86 12.97
N GLN A 97 28.51 -21.14 13.85
CA GLN A 97 28.07 -19.84 14.36
C GLN A 97 28.01 -18.78 13.24
N LEU A 98 29.01 -18.74 12.35
CA LEU A 98 29.00 -17.82 11.20
C LEU A 98 27.78 -18.06 10.29
N ASN A 99 27.49 -19.32 9.95
CA ASN A 99 26.35 -19.67 9.11
C ASN A 99 25.00 -19.35 9.78
N GLU A 100 24.88 -19.54 11.09
CA GLU A 100 23.69 -19.15 11.86
C GLU A 100 23.47 -17.64 11.86
N TYR A 101 24.54 -16.85 12.00
CA TYR A 101 24.45 -15.40 11.96
C TYR A 101 24.13 -14.88 10.55
N ILE A 102 24.71 -15.45 9.49
CA ILE A 102 24.37 -15.13 8.09
C ILE A 102 22.88 -15.37 7.85
N LYS A 103 22.37 -16.56 8.20
CA LYS A 103 20.93 -16.88 8.08
C LYS A 103 20.04 -15.93 8.90
N SER A 104 20.51 -15.51 10.08
CA SER A 104 19.79 -14.57 10.92
C SER A 104 19.73 -13.17 10.30
N CYS A 105 20.83 -12.72 9.68
CA CYS A 105 20.87 -11.48 8.92
C CYS A 105 19.92 -11.52 7.72
N ASP A 106 19.92 -12.60 6.92
CA ASP A 106 19.01 -12.78 5.79
C ASP A 106 17.54 -12.69 6.20
N LYS A 107 17.19 -13.33 7.33
CA LYS A 107 15.82 -13.28 7.87
C LYS A 107 15.42 -11.87 8.30
N CYS A 108 16.33 -11.12 8.92
CA CYS A 108 16.07 -9.73 9.31
C CYS A 108 15.88 -8.82 8.08
N ILE A 109 16.72 -8.96 7.05
CA ILE A 109 16.62 -8.18 5.80
C ILE A 109 15.28 -8.45 5.11
N GLY A 110 14.87 -9.72 4.99
CA GLY A 110 13.58 -10.09 4.41
C GLY A 110 12.40 -9.43 5.13
N SER A 111 12.44 -9.38 6.47
CA SER A 111 11.39 -8.74 7.27
C SER A 111 11.33 -7.21 7.10
N GLU A 112 12.48 -6.53 6.96
CA GLU A 112 12.56 -5.08 6.76
C GLU A 112 11.99 -4.67 5.40
N LEU A 113 12.28 -5.44 4.35
CA LEU A 113 11.76 -5.19 3.01
C LEU A 113 10.23 -5.33 2.95
N VAL A 114 9.67 -6.35 3.62
CA VAL A 114 8.21 -6.55 3.69
C VAL A 114 7.53 -5.38 4.42
N THR A 115 8.04 -4.99 5.60
CA THR A 115 7.44 -3.88 6.36
C THR A 115 7.54 -2.53 5.63
N SER A 116 8.64 -2.27 4.92
CA SER A 116 8.78 -1.06 4.10
C SER A 116 7.83 -1.05 2.90
N ALA A 117 7.61 -2.20 2.26
CA ALA A 117 6.67 -2.32 1.15
C ALA A 117 5.21 -2.13 1.62
N GLU A 118 4.82 -2.73 2.74
CA GLU A 118 3.50 -2.58 3.34
C GLU A 118 3.23 -1.12 3.76
N GLN A 119 4.20 -0.45 4.37
CA GLN A 119 4.07 0.98 4.74
C GLN A 119 3.94 1.88 3.50
N LYS A 120 4.76 1.66 2.47
CA LYS A 120 4.65 2.41 1.20
C LYS A 120 3.29 2.20 0.53
N GLN A 121 2.77 0.97 0.58
CA GLN A 121 1.46 0.66 0.02
C GLN A 121 0.32 1.30 0.84
N ALA A 122 0.44 1.34 2.17
CA ALA A 122 -0.53 2.01 3.04
C ALA A 122 -0.56 3.52 2.80
N ILE A 123 0.60 4.17 2.73
CA ILE A 123 0.71 5.61 2.42
C ILE A 123 0.12 5.92 1.04
N ALA A 124 0.48 5.14 0.02
CA ALA A 124 -0.06 5.34 -1.33
C ALA A 124 -1.59 5.14 -1.39
N LYS A 125 -2.14 4.22 -0.58
CA LYS A 125 -3.59 4.02 -0.46
C LYS A 125 -4.26 5.23 0.19
N GLU A 126 -3.67 5.76 1.25
CA GLU A 126 -4.17 6.92 1.99
C GLU A 126 -4.13 8.21 1.15
N GLU A 127 -3.01 8.47 0.47
CA GLU A 127 -2.87 9.58 -0.48
C GLU A 127 -3.92 9.52 -1.59
N LYS A 128 -4.19 8.31 -2.11
CA LYS A 128 -5.22 8.09 -3.13
C LYS A 128 -6.63 8.34 -2.59
N SER A 129 -6.93 8.01 -1.33
CA SER A 129 -8.23 8.34 -0.73
C SER A 129 -8.41 9.83 -0.50
N VAL A 130 -7.40 10.53 0.00
CA VAL A 130 -7.47 11.99 0.22
C VAL A 130 -7.68 12.73 -1.11
N ALA A 131 -6.92 12.37 -2.15
CA ALA A 131 -7.09 12.97 -3.48
C ALA A 131 -8.49 12.74 -4.07
N LYS A 132 -9.14 11.60 -3.77
CA LYS A 132 -10.52 11.33 -4.19
C LYS A 132 -11.52 12.23 -3.47
N GLU A 133 -11.39 12.38 -2.15
CA GLU A 133 -12.27 13.23 -1.36
C GLU A 133 -12.22 14.69 -1.82
N GLU A 134 -11.01 15.22 -2.06
CA GLU A 134 -10.83 16.57 -2.61
C GLU A 134 -11.57 16.75 -3.94
N LYS A 135 -11.48 15.75 -4.83
CA LYS A 135 -12.17 15.79 -6.13
C LYS A 135 -13.68 15.71 -5.98
N ILE A 136 -14.19 14.92 -5.03
CA ILE A 136 -15.63 14.88 -4.73
C ILE A 136 -16.10 16.26 -4.25
N VAL A 137 -15.34 16.92 -3.36
CA VAL A 137 -15.65 18.27 -2.87
C VAL A 137 -15.66 19.29 -4.01
N GLU A 138 -14.70 19.20 -4.93
CA GLU A 138 -14.61 20.06 -6.11
C GLU A 138 -15.83 19.87 -7.03
N LEU A 139 -16.13 18.62 -7.42
CA LEU A 139 -17.28 18.28 -8.27
C LEU A 139 -18.59 18.74 -7.64
N ARG A 140 -18.75 18.49 -6.33
CA ARG A 140 -19.89 18.95 -5.55
C ARG A 140 -20.07 20.46 -5.66
N ARG A 141 -19.01 21.24 -5.46
CA ARG A 141 -19.06 22.71 -5.55
C ARG A 141 -19.44 23.19 -6.95
N ILE A 142 -18.90 22.55 -7.99
CA ILE A 142 -19.23 22.87 -9.38
C ILE A 142 -20.73 22.61 -9.64
N LEU A 143 -21.23 21.45 -9.23
CA LEU A 143 -22.62 21.05 -9.46
C LEU A 143 -23.62 21.85 -8.63
N GLN A 144 -23.26 22.28 -7.42
CA GLN A 144 -24.06 23.21 -6.60
C GLN A 144 -24.26 24.56 -7.27
N ASN A 145 -23.23 25.08 -7.96
CA ASN A 145 -23.29 26.37 -8.66
C ASN A 145 -23.82 26.25 -10.10
N PHE A 146 -24.21 25.04 -10.52
CA PHE A 146 -24.81 24.82 -11.82
C PHE A 146 -26.25 25.35 -11.86
N ASP A 147 -26.75 25.70 -13.05
CA ASP A 147 -28.11 26.19 -13.24
C ASP A 147 -29.15 25.08 -12.94
N THR A 148 -29.62 25.06 -11.69
CA THR A 148 -30.57 24.09 -11.13
C THR A 148 -31.39 24.73 -10.00
N THR A 149 -32.43 24.05 -9.50
CA THR A 149 -33.25 24.60 -8.40
C THR A 149 -32.49 24.67 -7.09
N ALA A 150 -32.85 25.64 -6.23
CA ALA A 150 -32.27 25.79 -4.89
C ALA A 150 -32.32 24.49 -4.05
N SER A 151 -33.44 23.74 -4.11
CA SER A 151 -33.56 22.46 -3.42
C SER A 151 -32.57 21.40 -3.93
N LYS A 152 -32.17 21.43 -5.20
CA LYS A 152 -31.13 20.53 -5.72
C LYS A 152 -29.75 20.98 -5.27
N GLN A 153 -29.50 22.29 -5.27
CA GLN A 153 -28.23 22.87 -4.80
C GLN A 153 -27.99 22.50 -3.34
N GLU A 154 -29.03 22.58 -2.50
CA GLU A 154 -28.99 22.15 -1.10
C GLU A 154 -28.69 20.65 -0.95
N ALA A 155 -29.37 19.78 -1.69
CA ALA A 155 -29.11 18.34 -1.66
C ALA A 155 -27.67 18.00 -2.14
N LEU A 156 -27.18 18.69 -3.16
CA LEU A 156 -25.78 18.60 -3.58
C LEU A 156 -24.84 19.12 -2.47
N GLY A 157 -25.26 20.10 -1.68
CA GLY A 157 -24.71 20.51 -0.37
C GLY A 157 -24.27 19.35 0.51
N GLN A 158 -25.17 18.37 0.61
CA GLN A 158 -25.12 17.30 1.60
C GLN A 158 -24.43 16.04 1.07
N CYS A 159 -24.00 16.02 -0.20
CA CYS A 159 -23.33 14.86 -0.79
C CYS A 159 -21.93 14.68 -0.19
N GLN A 160 -21.63 13.48 0.30
CA GLN A 160 -20.33 13.11 0.87
C GLN A 160 -19.59 12.11 0.00
N THR A 161 -20.32 11.25 -0.72
CA THR A 161 -19.76 10.20 -1.57
C THR A 161 -20.01 10.48 -3.05
N LEU A 162 -19.28 9.77 -3.92
CA LEU A 162 -19.57 9.78 -5.36
C LEU A 162 -20.96 9.21 -5.66
N GLN A 163 -21.42 8.23 -4.88
CA GLN A 163 -22.76 7.66 -5.01
C GLN A 163 -23.84 8.70 -4.70
N ASP A 164 -23.66 9.50 -3.64
CA ASP A 164 -24.56 10.59 -3.29
C ASP A 164 -24.69 11.60 -4.44
N LEU A 165 -23.56 11.99 -5.03
CA LEU A 165 -23.54 12.89 -6.20
C LEU A 165 -24.28 12.26 -7.38
N CYS A 166 -24.04 10.99 -7.69
CA CYS A 166 -24.72 10.29 -8.77
C CYS A 166 -26.24 10.23 -8.53
N PHE A 167 -26.67 10.00 -7.29
CA PHE A 167 -28.08 9.93 -6.92
C PHE A 167 -28.76 11.30 -7.01
N ALA A 168 -28.21 12.31 -6.32
CA ALA A 168 -28.78 13.65 -6.28
C ALA A 168 -28.87 14.28 -7.67
N THR A 169 -27.82 14.12 -8.50
CA THR A 169 -27.83 14.65 -9.87
C THR A 169 -28.85 13.96 -10.77
N SER A 170 -29.10 12.65 -10.55
CA SER A 170 -30.02 11.85 -11.37
C SER A 170 -31.50 12.21 -11.15
N ILE A 171 -31.86 12.71 -9.97
CA ILE A 171 -33.25 13.11 -9.66
C ILE A 171 -33.73 14.20 -10.62
N ARG A 172 -34.86 13.94 -11.27
CA ARG A 172 -35.49 14.89 -12.19
C ARG A 172 -36.51 15.75 -11.46
N GLN A 173 -36.42 17.06 -11.71
CA GLN A 173 -37.21 18.04 -10.96
C GLN A 173 -38.36 18.65 -11.78
N LYS A 174 -38.36 18.48 -13.10
CA LYS A 174 -39.42 18.99 -13.98
C LYS A 174 -39.84 17.92 -14.98
N SER A 175 -41.09 18.00 -15.43
CA SER A 175 -41.64 17.25 -16.57
C SER A 175 -42.56 18.17 -17.40
N GLY A 176 -42.56 18.05 -18.73
CA GLY A 176 -43.42 18.84 -19.62
C GLY A 176 -43.30 18.46 -21.10
N LEU A 177 -44.26 18.89 -21.94
CA LEU A 177 -44.40 18.54 -23.36
C LEU A 177 -43.24 19.04 -24.25
N PHE A 178 -42.52 20.07 -23.82
CA PHE A 178 -41.27 20.57 -24.44
C PHE A 178 -39.99 20.02 -23.76
N HIS A 179 -40.15 19.07 -22.85
CA HIS A 179 -39.07 18.41 -22.10
C HIS A 179 -39.12 16.90 -22.35
N LEU A 180 -39.29 16.51 -23.63
CA LEU A 180 -39.54 15.14 -24.09
C LEU A 180 -38.46 14.11 -23.72
N GLY A 181 -37.33 14.57 -23.18
CA GLY A 181 -36.43 13.74 -22.38
C GLY A 181 -35.87 14.56 -21.22
N ASN A 182 -36.14 14.12 -19.99
CA ASN A 182 -35.08 14.03 -18.99
C ASN A 182 -34.28 15.33 -18.73
N THR A 183 -34.78 16.30 -17.97
CA THR A 183 -33.91 17.41 -17.50
C THR A 183 -32.92 16.89 -16.45
N THR A 184 -31.89 16.22 -16.95
CA THR A 184 -30.70 15.72 -16.25
C THR A 184 -29.51 16.59 -16.61
N THR A 185 -29.68 17.91 -16.76
CA THR A 185 -28.59 18.84 -17.09
C THR A 185 -27.46 18.74 -16.06
N THR A 186 -27.81 18.64 -14.78
CA THR A 186 -26.85 18.40 -13.69
C THR A 186 -26.14 17.04 -13.80
N ALA A 187 -26.84 15.97 -14.20
CA ALA A 187 -26.22 14.65 -14.33
C ALA A 187 -25.37 14.54 -15.61
N ASN A 188 -25.79 15.19 -16.70
CA ASN A 188 -24.99 15.32 -17.92
C ASN A 188 -23.70 16.09 -17.63
N GLU A 189 -23.78 17.13 -16.80
CA GLU A 189 -22.59 17.86 -16.35
C GLU A 189 -21.69 16.99 -15.47
N LEU A 190 -22.25 16.20 -14.55
CA LEU A 190 -21.46 15.21 -13.79
C LEU A 190 -20.79 14.19 -14.73
N VAL A 191 -21.49 13.67 -15.75
CA VAL A 191 -20.91 12.78 -16.77
C VAL A 191 -19.76 13.48 -17.51
N ARG A 192 -19.94 14.75 -17.90
CA ARG A 192 -18.90 15.53 -18.57
C ARG A 192 -17.67 15.66 -17.67
N LEU A 193 -17.87 16.04 -16.41
CA LEU A 193 -16.81 16.23 -15.42
C LEU A 193 -16.06 14.94 -15.14
N LEU A 194 -16.74 13.82 -14.88
CA LEU A 194 -16.13 12.51 -14.61
C LEU A 194 -15.30 11.99 -15.80
N ASN A 195 -15.65 12.39 -17.02
CA ASN A 195 -14.90 12.00 -18.21
C ASN A 195 -13.66 12.86 -18.49
N LEU A 196 -13.43 13.94 -17.72
CA LEU A 196 -12.20 14.71 -17.81
C LEU A 196 -11.01 13.92 -17.23
N SER A 197 -9.81 14.11 -17.79
CA SER A 197 -8.60 13.41 -17.34
C SER A 197 -8.29 13.59 -15.84
N PRO A 198 -8.52 14.75 -15.19
CA PRO A 198 -8.24 14.91 -13.76
C PRO A 198 -9.14 14.06 -12.85
N ASN A 199 -10.29 13.60 -13.35
CA ASN A 199 -11.28 12.84 -12.58
C ASN A 199 -11.21 11.33 -12.85
N SER A 200 -10.12 10.86 -13.46
CA SER A 200 -9.91 9.45 -13.81
C SER A 200 -10.06 8.50 -12.62
N LEU A 201 -9.64 8.91 -11.41
CA LEU A 201 -9.77 8.12 -10.19
C LEU A 201 -11.23 7.90 -9.76
N LEU A 202 -12.07 8.92 -9.92
CA LEU A 202 -13.51 8.82 -9.63
C LEU A 202 -14.22 8.05 -10.76
N ARG A 203 -13.80 8.26 -12.01
CA ARG A 203 -14.29 7.48 -13.15
C ARG A 203 -14.08 5.97 -12.96
N GLN A 204 -12.90 5.57 -12.49
CA GLN A 204 -12.57 4.16 -12.24
C GLN A 204 -13.45 3.50 -11.17
N GLU A 205 -14.07 4.28 -10.29
CA GLU A 205 -14.99 3.75 -9.29
C GLU A 205 -16.33 3.32 -9.90
N ILE A 206 -16.75 4.00 -10.96
CA ILE A 206 -17.98 3.70 -11.71
C ILE A 206 -17.69 2.72 -12.85
N CYS A 207 -16.56 2.90 -13.53
CA CYS A 207 -16.10 2.11 -14.67
C CYS A 207 -14.66 1.61 -14.42
N PRO A 208 -14.48 0.45 -13.75
CA PRO A 208 -13.16 -0.10 -13.38
C PRO A 208 -12.18 -0.29 -14.54
N ASP A 209 -12.68 -0.62 -15.74
CA ASP A 209 -11.83 -0.82 -16.93
C ASP A 209 -11.45 0.50 -17.60
N GLY A 210 -11.83 1.63 -17.01
CA GLY A 210 -11.42 2.97 -17.42
C GLY A 210 -12.21 3.53 -18.59
N GLU A 211 -13.33 2.90 -18.98
CA GLU A 211 -14.19 3.40 -20.05
C GLU A 211 -14.80 4.76 -19.69
N LYS A 212 -15.35 5.45 -20.71
CA LYS A 212 -16.09 6.69 -20.48
C LYS A 212 -17.37 6.39 -19.71
N VAL A 213 -17.62 7.17 -18.66
CA VAL A 213 -18.89 7.12 -17.92
C VAL A 213 -20.03 7.60 -18.82
N ARG A 214 -21.13 6.86 -18.84
CA ARG A 214 -22.37 7.22 -19.52
C ARG A 214 -23.49 7.42 -18.51
N MET A 215 -24.59 8.04 -18.92
CA MET A 215 -25.75 8.26 -18.05
C MET A 215 -26.30 6.98 -17.40
N ARG A 216 -26.28 5.85 -18.13
CA ARG A 216 -26.71 4.55 -17.58
C ARG A 216 -25.83 4.07 -16.42
N ASP A 217 -24.53 4.37 -16.50
CA ASP A 217 -23.56 3.98 -15.49
C ASP A 217 -23.78 4.84 -14.23
N ILE A 218 -24.10 6.14 -14.39
CA ILE A 218 -24.51 7.01 -13.29
C ILE A 218 -25.77 6.49 -12.59
N TRP A 219 -26.83 6.16 -13.34
CA TRP A 219 -28.08 5.69 -12.74
C TRP A 219 -27.91 4.36 -12.00
N HIS A 220 -27.16 3.44 -12.59
CA HIS A 220 -26.90 2.14 -11.97
C HIS A 220 -26.05 2.31 -10.70
N TYR A 221 -24.94 3.05 -10.80
CA TYR A 221 -24.04 3.29 -9.67
C TYR A 221 -24.73 4.07 -8.54
N ALA A 222 -25.58 5.06 -8.85
CA ALA A 222 -26.39 5.76 -7.86
C ALA A 222 -27.25 4.80 -7.02
N ARG A 223 -27.88 3.81 -7.66
CA ARG A 223 -28.79 2.88 -6.98
C ARG A 223 -28.07 1.76 -6.24
N PHE A 224 -26.96 1.27 -6.77
CA PHE A 224 -26.37 0.00 -6.33
C PHE A 224 -24.89 0.07 -5.94
N ALA A 225 -24.22 1.21 -6.12
CA ALA A 225 -22.79 1.40 -5.88
C ALA A 225 -21.87 0.41 -6.64
N VAL A 226 -22.33 -0.13 -7.77
CA VAL A 226 -21.57 -1.09 -8.60
C VAL A 226 -21.57 -0.68 -10.08
N LYS A 227 -20.62 -1.23 -10.85
CA LYS A 227 -20.54 -1.03 -12.31
C LYS A 227 -21.80 -1.60 -12.98
N SER A 228 -22.36 -0.85 -13.93
CA SER A 228 -23.40 -1.40 -14.82
C SER A 228 -22.83 -2.52 -15.67
N SER A 229 -23.56 -3.64 -15.74
CA SER A 229 -23.25 -4.78 -16.61
C SER A 229 -23.67 -4.55 -18.08
N SER A 230 -24.44 -3.48 -18.35
CA SER A 230 -24.99 -3.18 -19.67
C SER A 230 -23.91 -2.83 -20.71
N GLN A 231 -23.79 -3.68 -21.73
CA GLN A 231 -22.93 -3.48 -22.89
C GLN A 231 -23.71 -2.98 -24.12
N GLY A 232 -23.08 -2.15 -24.95
CA GLY A 232 -23.64 -1.70 -26.24
C GLY A 232 -24.30 -0.31 -26.27
N TYR A 233 -24.81 0.05 -27.45
CA TYR A 233 -25.36 1.39 -27.74
C TYR A 233 -26.77 1.60 -27.20
N PHE A 234 -27.61 0.57 -27.19
CA PHE A 234 -29.01 0.67 -26.74
C PHE A 234 -29.15 0.48 -25.23
N LEU A 235 -30.19 1.07 -24.64
CA LEU A 235 -30.53 0.86 -23.22
C LEU A 235 -31.14 -0.52 -23.02
N SER A 236 -30.60 -1.27 -22.06
CA SER A 236 -31.18 -2.54 -21.61
C SER A 236 -32.52 -2.31 -20.87
N ALA A 237 -33.27 -3.38 -20.59
CA ALA A 237 -34.47 -3.27 -19.76
C ALA A 237 -34.14 -2.76 -18.35
N GLU A 238 -32.99 -3.16 -17.82
CA GLU A 238 -32.47 -2.69 -16.54
C GLU A 238 -32.09 -1.21 -16.58
N ASP A 239 -31.37 -0.77 -17.62
CA ASP A 239 -31.01 0.64 -17.81
C ASP A 239 -32.27 1.52 -17.82
N ARG A 240 -33.32 1.09 -18.53
CA ARG A 240 -34.62 1.78 -18.56
C ARG A 240 -35.32 1.76 -17.20
N GLY A 241 -35.17 0.68 -16.43
CA GLY A 241 -35.68 0.59 -15.06
C GLY A 241 -34.99 1.60 -14.13
N ASN A 242 -33.67 1.66 -14.20
CA ASN A 242 -32.85 2.61 -13.45
C ASN A 242 -33.16 4.06 -13.83
N GLU A 243 -33.33 4.33 -15.12
CA GLU A 243 -33.77 5.63 -15.60
C GLU A 243 -35.15 6.01 -15.04
N ARG A 244 -36.12 5.07 -15.12
CA ARG A 244 -37.49 5.29 -14.66
C ARG A 244 -37.58 5.59 -13.17
N PHE A 245 -36.69 5.01 -12.37
CA PHE A 245 -36.63 5.24 -10.94
C PHE A 245 -36.44 6.73 -10.59
N PHE A 246 -35.62 7.45 -11.36
CA PHE A 246 -35.36 8.88 -11.13
C PHE A 246 -36.33 9.83 -11.86
N LEU A 247 -37.39 9.29 -12.48
CA LEU A 247 -38.38 10.12 -13.16
C LEU A 247 -39.19 10.95 -12.17
N HIS A 248 -39.43 12.20 -12.54
CA HIS A 248 -40.30 13.10 -11.79
C HIS A 248 -41.71 12.50 -11.59
N SER A 249 -42.29 11.90 -12.65
CA SER A 249 -43.62 11.26 -12.60
C SER A 249 -43.69 10.01 -11.72
N LYS A 250 -42.53 9.43 -11.39
CA LYS A 250 -42.42 8.28 -10.47
C LYS A 250 -42.04 8.70 -9.05
N ASN A 251 -41.80 9.99 -8.82
CA ASN A 251 -41.58 10.51 -7.49
C ASN A 251 -42.92 10.56 -6.75
N GLU A 252 -42.96 9.99 -5.53
CA GLU A 252 -44.14 10.03 -4.67
C GLU A 252 -44.57 11.47 -4.38
N ASN A 253 -43.63 12.39 -4.27
CA ASN A 253 -43.90 13.81 -4.06
C ASN A 253 -43.35 14.65 -5.22
N GLN A 254 -44.19 14.86 -6.22
CA GLN A 254 -43.85 15.65 -7.40
C GLN A 254 -43.58 17.13 -7.06
N SER A 255 -44.18 17.70 -6.02
CA SER A 255 -43.90 19.10 -5.63
C SER A 255 -42.56 19.26 -4.91
N GLN A 256 -42.01 18.17 -4.35
CA GLN A 256 -40.72 18.16 -3.66
C GLN A 256 -39.84 16.97 -4.08
N PRO A 257 -39.31 16.94 -5.32
CA PRO A 257 -38.60 15.78 -5.85
C PRO A 257 -37.37 15.37 -5.04
N MET A 258 -36.72 16.33 -4.37
CA MET A 258 -35.51 16.08 -3.58
C MET A 258 -35.76 15.36 -2.26
N LEU A 259 -37.02 15.17 -1.83
CA LEU A 259 -37.33 14.28 -0.69
C LEU A 259 -36.85 12.85 -0.94
N MET A 260 -36.78 12.43 -2.21
CA MET A 260 -36.21 11.15 -2.60
C MET A 260 -34.75 10.99 -2.17
N PHE A 261 -33.95 12.08 -2.22
CA PHE A 261 -32.56 12.07 -1.76
C PHE A 261 -32.48 11.96 -0.24
N ASN A 262 -33.33 12.68 0.49
CA ASN A 262 -33.36 12.63 1.96
C ASN A 262 -33.67 11.20 2.46
N ARG A 263 -34.65 10.53 1.83
CA ARG A 263 -34.97 9.13 2.13
C ARG A 263 -33.80 8.20 1.84
N TYR A 264 -33.18 8.34 0.68
CA TYR A 264 -31.96 7.60 0.33
C TYR A 264 -30.87 7.77 1.39
N LYS A 265 -30.64 8.98 1.92
CA LYS A 265 -29.66 9.20 2.99
C LYS A 265 -30.06 8.52 4.30
N ILE A 266 -31.34 8.55 4.68
CA ILE A 266 -31.86 7.85 5.87
C ILE A 266 -31.66 6.33 5.73
N ASP A 267 -32.02 5.75 4.58
CA ASP A 267 -31.89 4.33 4.31
C ASP A 267 -30.42 3.89 4.39
N GLN A 268 -29.50 4.68 3.83
CA GLN A 268 -28.06 4.41 3.95
C GLN A 268 -27.55 4.46 5.38
N SER A 269 -28.01 5.42 6.19
CA SER A 269 -27.62 5.52 7.60
C SER A 269 -28.14 4.34 8.42
N GLN A 270 -29.36 3.85 8.14
CA GLN A 270 -29.93 2.69 8.83
C GLN A 270 -29.18 1.39 8.48
N VAL A 271 -28.83 1.20 7.21
CA VAL A 271 -28.02 0.04 6.77
C VAL A 271 -26.62 0.09 7.42
N ALA A 272 -26.00 1.27 7.48
CA ALA A 272 -24.70 1.42 8.14
C ALA A 272 -24.75 1.09 9.64
N ALA A 273 -25.81 1.50 10.35
CA ALA A 273 -26.01 1.17 11.75
C ALA A 273 -26.19 -0.35 11.96
N ALA A 274 -27.03 -1.00 11.15
CA ALA A 274 -27.27 -2.44 11.24
C ALA A 274 -26.03 -3.30 10.96
N CYS A 275 -25.09 -2.83 10.15
CA CYS A 275 -23.82 -3.53 9.88
C CYS A 275 -22.77 -3.37 10.99
N LEU A 276 -22.94 -2.43 11.93
CA LEU A 276 -22.03 -2.21 13.07
C LEU A 276 -22.45 -2.99 14.32
N ASP A 277 -23.67 -3.52 14.36
CA ASP A 277 -24.25 -4.29 15.47
C ASP A 277 -24.00 -5.83 15.34
N VAL A 278 -23.02 -6.26 14.53
CA VAL A 278 -22.61 -7.67 14.33
C VAL A 278 -21.14 -7.85 14.68
#